data_AF-A0A948QMF8-F1
#
_entry.id   AF-A0A948QMF8-F1
#
_cell.length_a   1.000
_cell.length_b   1.000
_cell.length_c   1.000
_cell.angle_alpha   90.00
_cell.angle_beta   90.00
_cell.angle_gamma   90.00
#
_symmetry.space_group_name_H-M   'P 1'
#
loop_
_entity.id
_entity.type
_entity.pdbx_description
1 polymer ?
#
loop_
_entity_poly.entity_id
_entity_poly.type
_entity_poly.pdbx_seq_one_letter_code
_entity_poly.pdbx_strand_id
1 'polypeptide(L)' 'MTTLNTVFFLFLIICSFTDVSRRKAYNIVVFPAMFCGLTLNFLLSGVPGLAHSAAGITAGFAISFFFFLSGGIGA' A
#
# COMPACT_ATOMS: atom_id res chain seq x y z
N MET A 1 -0.27 -17.98 -5.44
CA MET A 1 0.72 -17.26 -4.62
C MET A 1 1.64 -16.33 -5.42
N THR A 2 1.89 -16.58 -6.71
CA THR A 2 2.81 -15.75 -7.54
C THR A 2 2.20 -14.43 -8.03
N THR A 3 0.90 -14.40 -8.32
CA THR A 3 0.22 -13.24 -8.95
C THR A 3 0.19 -11.99 -8.08
N LEU A 4 -0.17 -12.10 -6.80
CA LEU A 4 -0.17 -10.98 -5.85
C LEU A 4 1.24 -10.40 -5.66
N ASN A 5 2.25 -11.27 -5.54
CA ASN A 5 3.64 -10.84 -5.35
C ASN A 5 4.15 -10.05 -6.56
N THR A 6 3.83 -10.48 -7.79
CA THR A 6 4.22 -9.75 -9.00
C THR A 6 3.62 -8.34 -9.04
N VAL A 7 2.34 -8.19 -8.71
CA VAL A 7 1.67 -6.87 -8.66
C VAL A 7 2.30 -5.99 -7.58
N PHE A 8 2.63 -6.56 -6.42
CA PHE A 8 3.27 -5.84 -5.33
C PHE A 8 4.69 -5.35 -5.70
N PHE A 9 5.50 -6.20 -6.33
CA PHE A 9 6.84 -5.80 -6.79
C PHE A 9 6.79 -4.70 -7.84
N LEU A 10 5.83 -4.78 -8.78
CA LEU A 10 5.64 -3.73 -9.78
C LEU A 10 5.27 -2.40 -9.11
N PHE A 11 4.38 -2.43 -8.13
CA PHE A 11 4.00 -1.26 -7.34
C PHE A 11 5.21 -0.66 -6.61
N LEU A 12 6.03 -1.49 -5.95
CA LEU A 12 7.25 -1.03 -5.27
C LEU A 12 8.22 -0.34 -6.23
N ILE A 13 8.42 -0.87 -7.44
CA ILE A 13 9.29 -0.25 -8.45
C ILE A 13 8.76 1.14 -8.84
N ILE A 14 7.46 1.26 -9.11
CA ILE A 14 6.82 2.53 -9.49
C ILE A 14 6.94 3.55 -8.35
N CYS A 15 6.66 3.13 -7.11
CA CYS A 15 6.78 3.99 -5.94
C CYS A 15 8.23 4.42 -5.70
N SER A 16 9.20 3.50 -5.73
CA SER A 16 10.62 3.84 -5.54
C SER A 16 11.11 4.81 -6.61
N PHE A 17 10.73 4.59 -7.87
CA PHE A 17 11.11 5.46 -8.97
C PHE A 17 10.50 6.86 -8.83
N THR A 18 9.22 6.93 -8.45
CA THR A 18 8.51 8.20 -8.26
C THR A 18 9.04 8.95 -7.03
N ASP A 19 9.33 8.25 -5.95
CA ASP A 19 9.84 8.81 -4.70
C ASP A 19 11.23 9.43 -4.89
N VAL A 20 12.15 8.71 -5.55
CA VAL A 20 13.48 9.22 -5.88
C VAL A 20 13.40 10.42 -6.84
N SER A 21 12.52 10.38 -7.84
CA SER A 21 12.43 11.42 -8.86
C SER A 21 11.75 12.70 -8.39
N ARG A 22 10.74 12.60 -7.51
CA ARG A 22 9.87 13.72 -7.12
C ARG A 22 10.00 14.11 -5.65
N ARG A 23 10.74 13.34 -4.85
CA ARG A 23 10.90 13.49 -3.39
C ARG A 23 9.56 13.61 -2.64
N LYS A 24 8.51 13.01 -3.21
CA LYS A 24 7.14 13.07 -2.69
C LYS A 24 6.44 11.75 -2.97
N ALA A 25 5.88 11.15 -1.93
CA ALA A 25 4.95 10.04 -2.07
C ALA A 25 3.57 10.57 -2.45
N TYR A 26 3.13 10.31 -3.69
CA TYR A 26 1.82 10.76 -4.14
C TYR A 26 0.72 9.82 -3.70
N ASN A 27 -0.26 10.36 -2.97
CA ASN A 27 -1.49 9.65 -2.62
C ASN A 27 -2.26 9.11 -3.84
N ILE A 28 -2.12 9.77 -5.01
CA ILE A 28 -2.74 9.31 -6.27
C ILE A 28 -2.23 7.94 -6.73
N VAL A 29 -1.08 7.48 -6.25
CA VAL A 29 -0.52 6.15 -6.56
C VAL A 29 -0.84 5.16 -5.43
N VAL A 30 -0.81 5.62 -4.17
CA VAL A 30 -1.09 4.79 -2.99
C VAL A 30 -2.54 4.35 -2.91
N PHE A 31 -3.51 5.25 -3.11
CA PHE A 31 -4.93 4.93 -3.05
C PHE A 31 -5.38 3.88 -4.09
N PRO A 32 -5.04 3.99 -5.39
CA PRO A 32 -5.45 2.97 -6.36
C PRO A 32 -4.75 1.63 -6.10
N ALA A 33 -3.51 1.62 -5.62
CA ALA A 33 -2.84 0.38 -5.26
C ALA A 33 -3.48 -0.30 -4.04
N MET A 34 -3.88 0.48 -3.03
CA MET A 34 -4.64 -0.01 -1.90
C MET A 34 -5.97 -0.64 -2.33
N PHE A 35 -6.71 0.04 -3.21
CA PHE A 35 -7.97 -0.47 -3.76
C PHE A 35 -7.76 -1.76 -4.59
N CYS A 36 -6.71 -1.80 -5.40
CA CYS A 36 -6.35 -2.97 -6.20
C CYS A 36 -5.99 -4.17 -5.31
N GLY A 37 -5.20 -3.95 -4.24
CA GLY A 37 -4.84 -4.99 -3.27
C GLY A 37 -6.05 -5.56 -2.53
N LEU A 38 -6.98 -4.71 -2.10
CA LEU A 38 -8.25 -5.09 -1.47
C LEU A 38 -9.10 -5.94 -2.41
N THR A 39 -9.26 -5.49 -3.65
CA THR A 39 -10.09 -6.16 -4.67
C THR A 39 -9.49 -7.51 -5.06
N LEU A 40 -8.17 -7.58 -5.27
CA LEU A 40 -7.49 -8.82 -5.64
C LEU A 40 -7.52 -9.86 -4.50
N ASN A 41 -7.33 -9.44 -3.25
CA ASN A 41 -7.44 -10.36 -2.11
C ASN A 41 -8.88 -10.84 -1.90
N PHE A 42 -9.88 -9.99 -2.12
CA PHE A 42 -11.28 -10.42 -2.09
C PHE A 42 -11.59 -11.44 -3.19
N LEU A 43 -11.11 -11.23 -4.41
CA LEU A 43 -11.33 -12.15 -5.53
C LEU A 43 -10.62 -13.50 -5.32
N LEU A 44 -9.43 -13.50 -4.72
CA LEU A 44 -8.62 -14.72 -4.55
C LEU A 44 -8.95 -15.52 -3.29
N SER A 45 -9.41 -14.86 -2.24
CA SER A 45 -9.59 -15.50 -0.92
C SER A 45 -10.92 -15.14 -0.26
N GLY A 46 -11.81 -14.41 -0.95
CA GLY A 46 -13.12 -14.04 -0.43
C GLY A 46 -13.05 -13.11 0.78
N VAL A 47 -14.03 -13.26 1.68
CA VAL A 47 -14.14 -12.49 2.93
C VAL A 47 -12.88 -12.57 3.82
N PRO A 48 -12.22 -13.73 4.04
CA PRO A 48 -11.00 -13.75 4.86
C PRO A 48 -9.83 -13.00 4.21
N GLY A 49 -9.75 -12.94 2.88
CA GLY A 49 -8.80 -12.08 2.17
C GLY A 49 -9.03 -10.59 2.40
N LEU A 50 -10.30 -10.19 2.57
CA LEU A 50 -10.68 -8.82 2.89
C LEU A 50 -10.20 -8.43 4.30
N ALA A 51 -10.40 -9.30 5.29
CA ALA A 51 -9.94 -9.08 6.66
C ALA A 51 -8.41 -8.98 6.73
N HIS A 52 -7.70 -9.83 6.00
CA HIS A 52 -6.24 -9.77 5.90
C HIS A 52 -5.74 -8.46 5.26
N SER A 53 -6.39 -8.02 4.19
CA SER A 53 -6.05 -6.75 3.52
C SER A 53 -6.35 -5.53 4.38
N ALA A 54 -7.48 -5.54 5.10
CA ALA A 54 -7.83 -4.49 6.04
C ALA A 54 -6.81 -4.40 7.20
N ALA A 55 -6.36 -5.53 7.73
CA ALA A 55 -5.28 -5.55 8.73
C ALA A 55 -3.97 -4.95 8.17
N GLY A 56 -3.61 -5.28 6.93
CA GLY A 56 -2.45 -4.70 6.25
C GLY A 56 -2.54 -3.18 6.07
N ILE A 57 -3.70 -2.66 5.66
CA ILE A 57 -3.95 -1.21 5.55
C ILE A 57 -3.81 -0.53 6.91
N THR A 58 -4.40 -1.13 7.95
CA THR A 58 -4.34 -0.58 9.31
C THR A 58 -2.92 -0.56 9.85
N ALA A 59 -2.14 -1.62 9.59
CA ALA A 59 -0.72 -1.67 9.95
C ALA A 59 0.11 -0.62 9.21
N GLY A 60 -0.08 -0.49 7.89
CA GLY A 60 0.58 0.54 7.08
C GLY A 60 0.24 1.96 7.52
N PHE A 61 -1.03 2.21 7.85
CA PHE A 61 -1.48 3.48 8.41
C PHE A 61 -0.87 3.74 9.78
N ALA A 62 -0.84 2.75 10.67
CA ALA A 62 -0.25 2.90 12.01
C ALA A 62 1.24 3.28 11.94
N ILE A 63 1.99 2.67 11.02
CA ILE A 63 3.41 3.00 10.80
C ILE A 63 3.56 4.45 10.30
N SER A 64 2.79 4.84 9.28
CA SER A 64 2.84 6.20 8.73
C SER A 64 2.40 7.24 9.78
N PHE A 65 1.36 6.93 10.54
CA PHE A 65 0.83 7.77 11.61
C PHE A 65 1.84 7.92 12.76
N PHE A 66 2.59 6.87 13.09
CA PHE A 66 3.68 6.94 14.06
C PHE A 66 4.75 7.94 13.61
N PHE A 67 5.18 7.89 12.33
CA PHE A 67 6.13 8.86 11.79
C PHE A 67 5.58 10.29 11.68
N PHE A 68 4.27 10.43 11.49
CA PHE A 68 3.59 11.71 11.57
C PHE A 68 3.65 12.31 12.97
N LEU A 69 3.33 11.51 14.00
CA LEU A 69 3.42 11.93 15.39
C LEU A 69 4.85 12.27 15.82
N SER A 70 5.86 11.58 15.28
CA SER A 70 7.27 11.89 15.55
C SER A 70 7.78 13.14 14.82
N GLY A 71 6.91 13.87 14.10
CA GLY A 71 7.27 15.08 13.34
C GLY A 71 8.15 14.80 12.12
N GLY A 72 8.23 13.53 11.67
CA GLY A 72 9.11 13.10 10.59
C GLY A 72 8.46 13.13 9.22
N ILE A 73 7.23 12.60 9.09
CA ILE A 73 6.54 12.46 7.81
C ILE A 73 5.03 12.68 7.99
N GLY A 74 4.49 13.72 7.35
CA GLY A 74 3.06 13.82 7.05
C GLY A 74 2.65 15.28 6.83
N ALA A 75 2.20 15.55 5.59
CA ALA A 75 1.83 16.84 5.03
C ALA A 75 2.90 17.96 5.18
#